data_AF-A0A945QD18-F1
#
_entry.id   AF-A0A945QD18-F1
#
_cell.length_a   1.000
_cell.length_b   1.000
_cell.length_c   1.000
_cell.angle_alpha   90.00
_cell.angle_beta   90.00
_cell.angle_gamma   90.00
#
_symmetry.space_group_name_H-M   'P 1'
#
loop_
_entity.id
_entity.type
_entity.pdbx_description
1 polymer ?
#
loop_
_entity_poly.entity_id
_entity_poly.type
_entity_poly.pdbx_seq_one_letter_code
_entity_poly.pdbx_strand_id
1 'polypeptide(L)'
;MEKRHENELLAHFEALLHKGFAVIPQYKIRAWYALWRLRSEPFEDIRERWGNFCGEEKIDIDIAKFGKDDIILINDGLVEYK
;
A
#
# COMPACT_ATOMS: atom_id res chain seq x y z
N MET A 1 7.56 -6.49 11.08
CA MET A 1 7.42 -5.03 10.91
C MET A 1 7.32 -4.40 12.29
N GLU A 2 7.92 -3.22 12.52
CA GLU A 2 7.79 -2.51 13.80
C GLU A 2 6.47 -1.73 13.86
N LYS A 3 5.91 -1.51 15.07
CA LYS A 3 4.62 -0.81 15.26
C LYS A 3 4.56 0.59 14.62
N ARG A 4 5.68 1.33 14.60
CA ARG A 4 5.74 2.65 13.93
C ARG A 4 5.52 2.54 12.41
N HIS A 5 5.99 1.47 11.79
CA HIS A 5 5.84 1.24 10.35
C HIS A 5 4.43 0.82 10.01
N GLU A 6 3.75 0.09 10.91
CA GLU A 6 2.32 -0.21 10.77
C GLU A 6 1.48 1.08 10.80
N ASN A 7 1.76 2.01 11.72
CA ASN A 7 1.09 3.31 11.74
C ASN A 7 1.32 4.12 10.46
N GLU A 8 2.54 4.09 9.90
CA GLU A 8 2.82 4.75 8.62
C GLU A 8 2.04 4.11 7.46
N LEU A 9 1.96 2.77 7.42
CA LEU A 9 1.18 2.06 6.42
C LEU A 9 -0.31 2.40 6.51
N LEU A 10 -0.86 2.47 7.73
CA LEU A 10 -2.25 2.88 7.96
C LEU A 10 -2.53 4.29 7.43
N ALA A 11 -1.63 5.25 7.63
CA ALA A 11 -1.78 6.59 7.07
C ALA A 11 -1.82 6.59 5.52
N HIS A 12 -1.08 5.68 4.88
CA HIS A 12 -1.16 5.49 3.42
C HIS A 12 -2.49 4.85 3.00
N PHE A 13 -3.04 3.92 3.79
CA PHE A 13 -4.36 3.34 3.54
C PHE A 13 -5.49 4.36 3.68
N GLU A 14 -5.44 5.23 4.69
CA GLU A 14 -6.39 6.35 4.80
C GLU A 14 -6.31 7.27 3.57
N ALA A 15 -5.11 7.60 3.11
CA ALA A 15 -4.94 8.38 1.88
C ALA A 15 -5.52 7.66 0.65
N LEU A 16 -5.32 6.35 0.55
CA LEU A 16 -5.85 5.50 -0.52
C LEU A 16 -7.39 5.51 -0.53
N LEU A 17 -8.03 5.41 0.63
CA LEU A 17 -9.48 5.47 0.78
C LEU A 17 -10.04 6.85 0.41
N HIS A 18 -9.36 7.92 0.79
CA HIS A 18 -9.84 9.29 0.53
C HIS A 18 -9.57 9.80 -0.89
N LYS A 19 -8.49 9.34 -1.53
CA LYS A 19 -8.02 9.88 -2.83
C LYS A 19 -8.08 8.88 -3.97
N GLY A 20 -8.34 7.60 -3.70
CA GLY A 20 -8.25 6.51 -4.68
C GLY A 20 -6.83 6.04 -4.98
N PHE A 21 -5.79 6.72 -4.47
CA PHE A 21 -4.40 6.31 -4.63
C PHE A 21 -3.50 6.75 -3.46
N ALA A 22 -2.39 6.03 -3.25
CA ALA A 22 -1.34 6.39 -2.31
C ALA A 22 0.04 6.02 -2.86
N VAL A 23 1.02 6.91 -2.72
CA VAL A 23 2.41 6.65 -3.17
C VAL A 23 3.28 6.33 -1.96
N ILE A 24 4.03 5.23 -2.04
CA ILE A 24 4.95 4.77 -1.00
C ILE A 24 6.35 4.63 -1.61
N PRO A 25 7.36 5.30 -1.07
CA PRO A 25 8.73 5.11 -1.53
C PRO A 25 9.25 3.69 -1.30
N GLN A 26 9.95 3.12 -2.29
CA GLN A 26 10.49 1.76 -2.22
C GLN A 26 11.47 1.56 -1.05
N TYR A 27 12.20 2.61 -0.67
CA TYR A 27 13.10 2.54 0.48
C TYR A 27 12.34 2.36 1.81
N LYS A 28 11.12 2.92 1.94
CA LYS A 28 10.30 2.72 3.14
C LYS A 28 9.87 1.28 3.27
N ILE A 29 9.39 0.68 2.19
CA ILE A 29 8.98 -0.73 2.17
C ILE A 29 10.17 -1.63 2.50
N ARG A 30 11.32 -1.38 1.89
CA ARG A 30 12.55 -2.10 2.24
C ARG A 30 12.91 -1.98 3.72
N ALA A 31 12.78 -0.79 4.29
CA ALA A 31 13.03 -0.58 5.72
C ALA A 31 12.02 -1.33 6.60
N TRP A 32 10.73 -1.29 6.26
CA TRP A 32 9.66 -1.91 7.05
C TRP A 32 9.74 -3.45 7.09
N TYR A 33 10.17 -4.06 6.00
CA TYR A 33 10.32 -5.52 5.86
C TYR A 33 11.77 -5.98 6.07
N ALA A 34 12.70 -5.09 6.43
CA ALA A 34 14.12 -5.38 6.58
C ALA A 34 14.74 -6.08 5.35
N LEU A 35 14.37 -5.63 4.15
CA LEU A 35 14.78 -6.21 2.88
C LEU A 35 15.85 -5.37 2.17
N TRP A 36 16.85 -6.02 1.61
CA TRP A 36 17.88 -5.38 0.79
C TRP A 36 17.39 -5.05 -0.63
N ARG A 37 16.51 -5.90 -1.19
CA ARG A 37 15.84 -5.74 -2.49
C ARG A 37 14.34 -6.00 -2.34
N LEU A 38 13.54 -5.29 -3.13
CA LEU A 38 12.10 -5.55 -3.21
C LEU A 38 11.80 -6.91 -3.85
N ARG A 39 10.82 -7.59 -3.28
CA ARG A 39 10.27 -8.89 -3.70
C ARG A 39 8.75 -8.78 -3.77
N SER A 40 8.06 -9.85 -4.18
CA SER A 40 6.60 -9.90 -4.19
C SER A 40 5.98 -10.00 -2.79
N GLU A 41 6.67 -10.62 -1.84
CA GLU A 41 6.17 -10.91 -0.48
C GLU A 41 5.63 -9.67 0.26
N PRO A 42 6.31 -8.49 0.26
CA PRO A 42 5.75 -7.27 0.86
C PRO A 42 4.46 -6.80 0.21
N PHE A 43 4.28 -7.02 -1.10
CA PHE A 43 3.08 -6.56 -1.81
C PHE A 43 1.87 -7.43 -1.47
N GLU A 44 2.07 -8.73 -1.30
CA GLU A 44 1.02 -9.64 -0.84
C GLU A 44 0.59 -9.30 0.59
N ASP A 45 1.53 -9.08 1.51
CA ASP A 45 1.23 -8.66 2.89
C ASP A 45 0.54 -7.27 2.94
N ILE A 46 0.95 -6.31 2.10
CA ILE A 46 0.26 -5.01 2.00
C ILE A 46 -1.19 -5.19 1.53
N ARG A 47 -1.46 -6.07 0.55
CA ARG A 47 -2.84 -6.36 0.11
C ARG A 47 -3.67 -7.01 1.20
N GLU A 48 -3.10 -7.98 1.91
CA GLU A 48 -3.78 -8.64 3.03
C GLU A 48 -4.12 -7.64 4.14
N ARG A 49 -3.16 -6.76 4.49
CA ARG A 49 -3.38 -5.70 5.49
C ARG A 49 -4.41 -4.67 5.03
N TRP A 50 -4.46 -4.36 3.75
CA TRP A 50 -5.50 -3.50 3.19
C TRP A 50 -6.88 -4.16 3.33
N GLY A 51 -7.00 -5.45 2.98
CA GLY A 51 -8.25 -6.20 3.18
C GLY A 51 -8.70 -6.19 4.65
N ASN A 52 -7.77 -6.41 5.58
CA ASN A 52 -8.05 -6.33 7.01
C ASN A 52 -8.45 -4.92 7.47
N PHE A 53 -7.92 -3.87 6.85
CA PHE A 53 -8.27 -2.47 7.13
C PHE A 53 -9.67 -2.11 6.63
N CYS A 54 -10.07 -2.59 5.44
CA CYS A 54 -11.39 -2.37 4.86
C CYS A 54 -12.50 -3.25 5.46
N GLY A 55 -12.15 -4.32 6.19
CA GLY A 55 -13.11 -5.20 6.84
C GLY A 55 -13.79 -6.17 5.86
N GLU A 56 -15.12 -6.29 5.92
CA GLU A 56 -15.87 -7.25 5.09
C GLU A 56 -15.97 -6.84 3.61
N GLU A 57 -15.81 -5.55 3.32
CA GLU A 57 -15.71 -5.03 1.96
C GLU A 57 -14.32 -5.38 1.41
N LYS A 58 -14.23 -6.51 0.71
CA LYS A 58 -13.02 -6.94 0.00
C LYS A 58 -12.76 -6.04 -1.20
N ILE A 59 -12.28 -4.84 -0.94
CA ILE A 59 -11.81 -3.91 -1.96
C ILE A 59 -10.40 -4.35 -2.33
N ASP A 60 -10.20 -4.77 -3.58
CA ASP A 60 -8.87 -5.12 -4.05
C ASP A 60 -8.06 -3.85 -4.38
N ILE A 61 -6.73 -3.95 -4.27
CA ILE A 61 -5.83 -2.85 -4.60
C ILE A 61 -4.75 -3.31 -5.56
N ASP A 62 -4.50 -2.47 -6.55
CA ASP A 62 -3.38 -2.62 -7.46
C ASP A 62 -2.13 -1.95 -6.91
N ILE A 63 -1.01 -2.63 -7.12
CA ILE A 63 0.31 -2.16 -6.68
C ILE A 63 1.22 -2.12 -7.90
N ALA A 64 1.60 -0.91 -8.30
CA ALA A 64 2.45 -0.68 -9.47
C ALA A 64 3.70 0.13 -9.10
N LYS A 65 4.74 0.02 -9.93
CA LYS A 65 5.89 0.92 -9.83
C LYS A 65 5.52 2.30 -10.33
N PHE A 66 5.86 3.33 -9.57
CA PHE A 66 5.65 4.71 -9.93
C PHE A 66 6.99 5.45 -9.94
N GLY A 67 7.42 5.93 -11.10
CA GLY A 67 8.76 6.49 -11.27
C GLY A 67 9.88 5.47 -11.00
N LYS A 68 11.07 5.97 -10.65
CA LYS A 68 12.28 5.16 -10.46
C LYS A 68 12.29 4.43 -9.12
N ASP A 69 11.80 5.08 -8.08
CA ASP A 69 12.06 4.69 -6.68
C ASP A 69 10.78 4.59 -5.83
N ASP A 70 9.59 4.72 -6.40
CA ASP A 70 8.33 4.66 -5.66
C ASP A 70 7.42 3.51 -6.14
N ILE A 71 6.45 3.17 -5.30
CA ILE A 71 5.29 2.36 -5.68
C ILE A 71 4.02 3.19 -5.49
N ILE A 72 3.00 2.88 -6.27
CA ILE A 72 1.65 3.43 -6.10
C ILE A 72 0.70 2.29 -5.74
N LEU A 73 -0.10 2.52 -4.71
CA LEU A 73 -1.30 1.76 -4.38
C LEU A 73 -2.49 2.44 -5.06
N ILE A 74 -3.31 1.67 -5.76
CA ILE A 74 -4.48 2.17 -6.49
C ILE A 74 -5.69 1.36 -6.05
N ASN A 75 -6.77 2.06 -5.72
CA ASN A 75 -8.04 1.45 -5.40
C ASN A 75 -9.01 1.70 -6.55
N ASP A 76 -9.09 0.75 -7.48
CA ASP A 76 -9.93 0.82 -8.68
C ASP A 76 -11.43 0.86 -8.36
N GLY A 77 -11.84 0.44 -7.16
CA GLY A 77 -13.24 0.47 -6.72
C GLY A 77 -13.76 1.87 -6.34
N LEU A 78 -12.87 2.84 -6.09
CA LEU A 78 -13.24 4.20 -5.64
C LEU A 78 -13.04 5.29 -6.69
N VAL A 79 -12.40 5.00 -7.82
CA VAL A 79 -12.20 5.99 -8.88
C VAL A 79 -13.47 6.06 -9.75
N GLU A 80 -14.50 6.76 -9.27
CA GLU A 80 -15.48 7.33 -10.19
C GLU A 80 -14.74 8.39 -11.03
N TYR A 81 -14.37 8.04 -12.27
CA TYR A 81 -13.98 9.03 -13.26
C TYR A 81 -15.19 9.94 -13.52
N LYS A 82 -15.18 11.13 -12.90
CA LYS A 82 -16.09 12.24 -13.23
C LYS A 82 -15.48 13.13 -14.29
#